data_AF-A0A5S6QJ27-F1
#
_entry.id   AF-A0A5S6QJ27-F1
#
_cell.length_a   1.000
_cell.length_b   1.000
_cell.length_c   1.000
_cell.angle_alpha   90.00
_cell.angle_beta   90.00
_cell.angle_gamma   90.00
#
_symmetry.space_group_name_H-M   'P 1'
#
loop_
_entity.id
_entity.type
_entity.pdbx_description
1 polymer ?
#
loop_
_entity_poly.entity_id
_entity_poly.type
_entity_poly.pdbx_seq_one_letter_code
_entity_poly.pdbx_strand_id
1 'polypeptide(L)'
;MEVAASADISDQLNRFPRESMKTFYTKYFASDLLGRKDEDLCYLQHNNGVCVICLAPSHPLVRQRDTTFVQDVNFRVRDNLNRLDNTVKGRKKRSAQQLCPDSVLCRVTCSNGSQFSIRAGLKAKLIEVNAAIQHDGRLLQMEPQWRGFVAMVLPNAPRCLKFPANAE
;
A
#
# COMPACT_ATOMS: atom_id res chain seq x y z
N MET A 1 24.68 -6.83 -26.63
CA MET A 1 24.87 -5.47 -26.11
C MET A 1 23.72 -5.21 -25.15
N GLU A 2 24.06 -5.18 -23.87
CA GLU A 2 23.22 -5.59 -22.74
C GLU A 2 22.40 -4.42 -22.16
N VAL A 3 21.36 -4.79 -21.42
CA VAL A 3 20.14 -4.03 -21.16
C VAL A 3 20.30 -3.13 -19.92
N ALA A 4 20.78 -1.90 -20.10
CA ALA A 4 21.00 -0.92 -19.02
C ALA A 4 19.74 -0.09 -18.66
N ALA A 5 18.61 -0.75 -18.36
CA ALA A 5 17.38 -0.04 -17.96
C ALA A 5 16.66 -0.62 -16.73
N SER A 6 17.23 -1.66 -16.11
CA SER A 6 16.58 -2.38 -15.00
C SER A 6 17.03 -1.92 -13.61
N ALA A 7 18.20 -1.30 -13.48
CA ALA A 7 18.77 -0.95 -12.16
C ALA A 7 18.30 0.41 -11.62
N ASP A 8 17.98 1.36 -12.49
CA ASP A 8 17.61 2.73 -12.09
C ASP A 8 16.25 2.83 -11.38
N ILE A 9 15.27 2.00 -11.75
CA ILE A 9 13.94 2.05 -11.13
C ILE A 9 13.97 1.45 -9.72
N SER A 10 14.75 0.39 -9.51
CA SER A 10 14.91 -0.26 -8.20
C SER A 10 15.74 0.59 -7.23
N ASP A 11 16.78 1.28 -7.71
CA ASP A 11 17.58 2.17 -6.85
C ASP A 11 16.86 3.48 -6.51
N GLN A 12 15.97 3.96 -7.39
CA GLN A 12 15.04 5.04 -7.05
C GLN A 12 13.95 4.60 -6.06
N LEU A 13 13.63 3.30 -6.01
CA LEU A 13 12.65 2.72 -5.09
C LEU A 13 13.20 2.51 -3.66
N ASN A 14 14.49 2.23 -3.53
CA ASN A 14 15.15 2.02 -2.24
C ASN A 14 15.27 3.30 -1.38
N ARG A 15 14.90 4.46 -1.93
CA ARG A 15 14.77 5.74 -1.22
C ARG A 15 13.46 6.46 -1.56
N PHE A 16 12.34 5.83 -1.25
CA PHE A 16 11.03 6.50 -1.22
C PHE A 16 11.04 7.67 -0.21
N PRO A 17 10.36 8.80 -0.48
CA PRO A 17 10.89 9.94 -1.23
C PRO A 17 11.48 11.00 -0.28
N ARG A 18 12.79 11.33 -0.34
CA ARG A 18 13.46 12.38 0.50
C ARG A 18 12.57 13.62 0.74
N GLU A 19 12.76 14.37 1.83
CA GLU A 19 11.98 15.59 2.17
C GLU A 19 11.62 16.48 0.96
N SER A 20 12.56 16.64 0.02
CA SER A 20 12.41 17.37 -1.25
C SER A 20 11.41 16.80 -2.26
N MET A 21 11.11 15.52 -2.19
CA MET A 21 10.13 14.82 -3.05
C MET A 21 8.70 14.90 -2.51
N LYS A 22 8.48 15.34 -1.25
CA LYS A 22 7.13 15.53 -0.68
C LYS A 22 6.25 16.44 -1.54
N THR A 23 6.85 17.42 -2.22
CA THR A 23 6.18 18.37 -3.11
C THR A 23 5.54 17.73 -4.34
N PHE A 24 5.99 16.54 -4.74
CA PHE A 24 5.42 15.80 -5.88
C PHE A 24 4.26 14.88 -5.50
N TYR A 25 3.99 14.72 -4.21
CA TYR A 25 2.93 13.85 -3.70
C TYR A 25 1.76 14.66 -3.13
N THR A 26 0.57 14.39 -3.63
CA THR A 26 -0.69 14.82 -3.01
C THR A 26 -1.16 13.75 -2.03
N LYS A 27 -1.44 14.13 -0.78
CA LYS A 27 -1.92 13.20 0.26
C LYS A 27 -3.43 13.17 0.30
N TYR A 28 -4.00 11.98 0.39
CA TYR A 28 -5.42 11.76 0.66
C TYR A 28 -5.55 10.84 1.86
N PHE A 29 -6.52 11.12 2.72
CA PHE A 29 -6.88 10.26 3.84
C PHE A 29 -8.27 9.70 3.60
N ALA A 30 -8.43 8.41 3.86
CA ALA A 30 -9.73 7.75 3.89
C ALA A 30 -9.84 7.01 5.22
N SER A 31 -10.72 7.49 6.08
CA SER A 31 -11.08 6.81 7.31
C SER A 31 -12.29 5.91 7.11
N ASP A 32 -12.39 4.88 7.93
CA ASP A 32 -13.46 3.88 7.91
C ASP A 32 -13.75 3.36 6.49
N LEU A 33 -12.69 2.96 5.78
CA LEU A 33 -12.75 2.64 4.36
C LEU A 33 -13.84 1.59 4.08
N LEU A 34 -14.73 1.89 3.12
CA LEU A 34 -15.88 1.04 2.77
C LEU A 34 -16.86 0.83 3.94
N GLY A 35 -16.99 1.82 4.84
CA GLY A 35 -17.82 1.72 6.05
C GLY A 35 -17.25 0.77 7.10
N ARG A 36 -16.02 0.29 6.94
CA ARG A 36 -15.38 -0.62 7.91
C ARG A 36 -14.58 0.20 8.90
N LYS A 37 -14.99 0.13 10.16
CA LYS A 37 -14.28 0.79 11.26
C LYS A 37 -12.81 0.43 11.27
N ASP A 38 -11.98 1.41 11.58
CA ASP A 38 -10.54 1.25 11.81
C ASP A 38 -9.71 0.85 10.57
N GLU A 39 -10.30 0.76 9.37
CA GLU A 39 -9.57 0.58 8.10
C GLU A 39 -9.10 1.95 7.53
N ASP A 40 -8.38 2.72 8.33
CA ASP A 40 -7.93 4.08 7.99
C ASP A 40 -6.63 4.10 7.17
N LEU A 41 -6.69 4.62 5.94
CA LEU A 41 -5.54 4.63 5.02
C LEU A 41 -5.15 6.03 4.53
N CYS A 42 -3.87 6.15 4.20
CA CYS A 42 -3.26 7.32 3.58
C CYS A 42 -2.79 6.94 2.18
N TYR A 43 -3.15 7.77 1.19
CA TYR A 43 -2.79 7.59 -0.20
C TYR A 43 -1.90 8.75 -0.64
N LEU A 44 -0.67 8.43 -1.03
CA LEU A 44 0.30 9.39 -1.55
C LEU A 44 0.30 9.30 -3.07
N GLN A 45 -0.38 10.23 -3.73
CA GLN A 45 -0.47 10.27 -5.19
C GLN A 45 0.63 11.14 -5.77
N HIS A 46 1.51 10.54 -6.55
CA HIS A 46 2.54 11.25 -7.30
C HIS A 46 1.95 11.90 -8.56
N ASN A 47 2.59 12.97 -9.04
CA ASN A 47 2.19 13.69 -10.25
C ASN A 47 2.15 12.83 -11.53
N ASN A 48 2.93 11.75 -11.58
CA ASN A 48 2.94 10.78 -12.68
C ASN A 48 1.76 9.79 -12.64
N GLY A 49 0.89 9.90 -11.63
CA GLY A 49 -0.28 9.08 -11.44
C GLY A 49 -0.06 7.80 -10.61
N VAL A 50 1.18 7.45 -10.23
CA VAL A 50 1.43 6.36 -9.27
C VAL A 50 0.92 6.78 -7.90
N CYS A 51 0.32 5.84 -7.18
CA CYS A 51 -0.18 6.06 -5.83
C CYS A 51 0.43 5.04 -4.87
N VAL A 52 0.90 5.52 -3.72
CA VAL A 52 1.39 4.69 -2.64
C VAL A 52 0.33 4.62 -1.55
N ILE A 53 0.02 3.40 -1.11
CA ILE A 53 -0.94 3.10 -0.06
C ILE A 53 -0.17 2.85 1.22
N CYS A 54 -0.53 3.59 2.26
CA CYS A 54 0.10 3.62 3.57
C CYS A 54 -0.99 3.56 4.65
N LEU A 55 -0.62 3.16 5.87
CA LEU A 55 -1.53 3.34 7.01
C LEU A 55 -1.70 4.83 7.34
N ALA A 56 -2.92 5.25 7.67
CA ALA A 56 -3.15 6.60 8.16
C ALA A 56 -2.64 6.72 9.61
N PRO A 57 -2.26 7.94 10.07
CA PRO A 57 -1.91 8.18 11.47
C PRO A 57 -3.03 7.80 12.47
N SER A 58 -4.29 7.84 12.03
CA SER A 58 -5.46 7.48 12.84
C SER A 58 -5.67 5.97 12.97
N HIS A 59 -5.11 5.16 12.05
CA HIS A 59 -5.27 3.71 12.05
C HIS A 59 -4.79 3.10 13.37
N PRO A 60 -5.50 2.14 14.00
CA PRO A 60 -5.14 1.60 15.30
C PRO A 60 -3.72 1.05 15.38
N LEU A 61 -3.24 0.35 14.36
CA LEU A 61 -1.85 -0.12 14.27
C LEU A 61 -0.80 1.00 14.45
N VAL A 62 -1.07 2.23 14.00
CA VAL A 62 -0.16 3.37 14.14
C VAL A 62 -0.41 4.12 15.44
N ARG A 63 -1.69 4.31 15.80
CA ARG A 63 -2.11 5.03 17.01
C ARG A 63 -1.76 4.31 18.30
N GLN A 64 -1.79 2.97 18.28
CA GLN A 64 -1.54 2.10 19.43
C GLN A 64 -0.20 1.35 19.30
N ARG A 65 0.76 1.92 18.56
CA ARG A 65 2.07 1.29 18.29
C ARG A 65 2.88 0.94 19.56
N ASP A 66 2.58 1.59 20.69
CA ASP A 66 3.26 1.36 21.97
C ASP A 66 2.67 0.19 22.76
N THR A 67 1.45 -0.25 22.42
CA THR A 67 0.72 -1.33 23.14
C THR A 67 0.40 -2.54 22.28
N THR A 68 0.26 -2.34 20.97
CA THR A 68 -0.07 -3.38 20.00
C THR A 68 1.07 -3.50 19.02
N PHE A 69 1.69 -4.68 18.95
CA PHE A 69 2.83 -4.92 18.05
C PHE A 69 2.40 -5.81 16.89
N VAL A 70 2.90 -5.51 15.69
CA VAL A 70 2.70 -6.38 14.52
C VAL A 70 3.53 -7.64 14.67
N GLN A 71 2.87 -8.80 14.65
CA GLN A 71 3.50 -10.12 14.77
C GLN A 71 3.71 -10.77 13.40
N ASP A 72 2.73 -10.64 12.50
CA ASP A 72 2.80 -11.22 11.15
C ASP A 72 2.10 -10.34 10.13
N VAL A 73 2.61 -10.32 8.91
CA VAL A 73 1.99 -9.66 7.76
C VAL A 73 1.92 -10.65 6.61
N ASN A 74 0.70 -11.01 6.23
CA ASN A 74 0.43 -12.03 5.22
C ASN A 74 -0.12 -11.43 3.93
N PHE A 75 0.62 -11.59 2.83
CA PHE A 75 0.24 -11.15 1.48
C PHE A 75 -0.52 -12.21 0.67
N ARG A 76 -0.67 -13.44 1.18
CA ARG A 76 -1.50 -14.50 0.60
C ARG A 76 -2.96 -14.28 1.01
N VAL A 77 -3.69 -13.58 0.15
CA VAL A 77 -5.06 -13.12 0.39
C VAL A 77 -6.10 -14.23 0.19
N ARG A 78 -5.81 -15.17 -0.73
CA ARG A 78 -6.60 -16.38 -1.01
C ARG A 78 -5.64 -17.52 -1.37
N ASP A 79 -6.13 -18.75 -1.41
CA ASP A 79 -5.30 -19.94 -1.68
C ASP A 79 -4.49 -19.84 -2.97
N ASN A 80 -5.05 -19.23 -4.02
CA ASN A 80 -4.36 -19.07 -5.31
C ASN A 80 -3.99 -17.61 -5.60
N LEU A 81 -3.88 -16.75 -4.57
CA LEU A 81 -3.59 -15.33 -4.76
C LEU A 81 -2.66 -14.80 -3.67
N ASN A 82 -1.39 -14.69 -4.03
CA ASN A 82 -0.39 -13.95 -3.28
C ASN A 82 -0.07 -12.63 -3.99
N ARG A 83 -0.01 -11.53 -3.24
CA ARG A 83 0.31 -10.21 -3.79
C ARG A 83 1.80 -10.05 -4.11
N LEU A 84 2.67 -10.83 -3.47
CA LEU A 84 4.11 -10.83 -3.75
C LEU A 84 4.45 -11.42 -5.12
N ASP A 85 3.64 -12.35 -5.60
CA ASP A 85 3.85 -13.02 -6.89
C ASP A 85 3.44 -12.12 -8.09
N ASN A 86 3.11 -10.85 -7.83
CA ASN A 86 2.66 -9.90 -8.85
C ASN A 86 3.80 -9.56 -9.83
N THR A 87 3.81 -10.22 -10.98
CA THR A 87 4.77 -9.94 -12.05
C THR A 87 4.26 -8.85 -12.98
N VAL A 88 4.77 -7.63 -12.80
CA VAL A 88 4.39 -6.47 -13.63
C VAL A 88 5.38 -6.29 -14.79
N LYS A 89 4.94 -6.55 -16.03
CA LYS A 89 5.75 -6.36 -17.23
C LYS A 89 5.08 -5.39 -18.23
N GLY A 90 5.92 -4.67 -18.97
CA GLY A 90 5.54 -3.79 -20.08
C GLY A 90 5.01 -2.41 -19.68
N ARG A 91 5.16 -1.42 -20.59
CA ARG A 91 4.84 0.01 -20.37
C ARG A 91 3.42 0.28 -19.86
N LYS A 92 2.44 -0.55 -20.25
CA LYS A 92 1.02 -0.41 -19.85
C LYS A 92 0.64 -1.25 -18.62
N LYS A 93 1.59 -1.98 -18.04
CA LYS A 93 1.41 -2.88 -16.89
C LYS A 93 0.18 -3.78 -17.08
N ARG A 94 0.05 -4.40 -18.26
CA ARG A 94 -1.16 -5.18 -18.65
C ARG A 94 -1.29 -6.48 -17.86
N SER A 95 -0.17 -7.06 -17.43
CA SER A 95 -0.14 -8.28 -16.61
C SER A 95 -0.34 -8.03 -15.11
N ALA A 96 -0.44 -6.77 -14.68
CA ALA A 96 -0.58 -6.43 -13.27
C ALA A 96 -1.93 -6.90 -12.71
N GLN A 97 -1.91 -7.41 -11.48
CA GLN A 97 -3.12 -7.77 -10.76
C GLN A 97 -4.06 -6.56 -10.67
N GLN A 98 -5.32 -6.75 -11.06
CA GLN A 98 -6.37 -5.73 -10.92
C GLN A 98 -6.87 -5.71 -9.48
N LEU A 99 -7.01 -4.51 -8.92
CA LEU A 99 -7.55 -4.27 -7.60
C LEU A 99 -8.90 -3.57 -7.72
N CYS A 100 -9.87 -4.08 -6.98
CA CYS A 100 -11.12 -3.39 -6.66
C CYS A 100 -11.02 -2.75 -5.27
N PRO A 101 -11.90 -1.81 -4.89
CA PRO A 101 -11.80 -1.14 -3.60
C PRO A 101 -11.77 -2.10 -2.40
N ASP A 102 -12.54 -3.19 -2.46
CA ASP A 102 -12.63 -4.23 -1.44
C ASP A 102 -11.47 -5.24 -1.43
N SER A 103 -10.60 -5.17 -2.44
CA SER A 103 -9.47 -6.09 -2.60
C SER A 103 -8.50 -5.94 -1.45
N VAL A 104 -8.34 -7.01 -0.68
CA VAL A 104 -7.33 -7.10 0.38
C VAL A 104 -5.94 -7.13 -0.25
N LEU A 105 -5.03 -6.33 0.33
CA LEU A 105 -3.62 -6.23 0.00
C LEU A 105 -2.81 -7.17 0.90
N CYS A 106 -3.02 -7.08 2.21
CA CYS A 106 -2.43 -7.96 3.20
C CYS A 106 -3.33 -8.08 4.44
N ARG A 107 -3.06 -9.11 5.25
CA ARG A 107 -3.64 -9.28 6.58
C ARG A 107 -2.53 -9.13 7.60
N VAL A 108 -2.80 -8.35 8.65
CA VAL A 108 -1.85 -8.07 9.72
C VAL A 108 -2.38 -8.74 10.98
N THR A 109 -1.54 -9.56 11.62
CA THR A 109 -1.83 -10.17 12.92
C THR A 109 -0.99 -9.50 13.98
N CYS A 110 -1.61 -9.12 15.09
CA CYS A 110 -0.95 -8.44 16.19
C CYS A 110 -0.68 -9.37 17.37
N SER A 111 0.24 -8.97 18.24
CA SER A 111 0.63 -9.70 19.45
C SER A 111 -0.52 -9.93 20.44
N ASN A 112 -1.56 -9.08 20.42
CA ASN A 112 -2.76 -9.23 21.24
C ASN A 112 -3.85 -10.12 20.60
N GLY A 113 -3.56 -10.75 19.46
CA GLY A 113 -4.48 -11.60 18.70
C GLY A 113 -5.42 -10.84 17.76
N SER A 114 -5.42 -9.51 17.77
CA SER A 114 -6.21 -8.71 16.82
C SER A 114 -5.70 -8.88 15.39
N GLN A 115 -6.63 -8.81 14.43
CA GLN A 115 -6.33 -8.95 13.01
C GLN A 115 -6.90 -7.77 12.22
N PHE A 116 -6.09 -7.20 11.33
CA PHE A 116 -6.49 -6.11 10.44
C PHE A 116 -6.34 -6.54 8.99
N SER A 117 -7.37 -6.29 8.18
CA SER A 117 -7.32 -6.52 6.74
C SER A 117 -7.07 -5.20 6.03
N ILE A 118 -5.91 -5.02 5.43
CA ILE A 118 -5.61 -3.79 4.69
C ILE A 118 -6.11 -3.95 3.26
N ARG A 119 -6.97 -3.03 2.82
CA ARG A 119 -7.62 -3.07 1.50
C ARG A 119 -7.15 -1.96 0.59
N ALA A 120 -7.40 -2.11 -0.71
CA ALA A 120 -6.93 -1.17 -1.71
C ALA A 120 -7.71 0.16 -1.70
N GLY A 121 -9.00 0.15 -1.37
CA GLY A 121 -9.85 1.35 -1.28
C GLY A 121 -10.18 2.04 -2.61
N LEU A 122 -9.52 1.67 -3.70
CA LEU A 122 -9.75 2.21 -5.03
C LEU A 122 -9.53 1.17 -6.13
N LYS A 123 -10.07 1.46 -7.32
CA LYS A 123 -9.81 0.65 -8.52
C LYS A 123 -8.44 0.98 -9.10
N ALA A 124 -7.54 0.00 -9.12
CA ALA A 124 -6.16 0.21 -9.57
C ALA A 124 -5.52 -1.07 -10.12
N LYS A 125 -4.33 -0.91 -10.69
CA LYS A 125 -3.41 -2.01 -10.98
C LYS A 125 -2.35 -2.07 -9.89
N LEU A 126 -2.14 -3.24 -9.29
CA LEU A 126 -1.06 -3.44 -8.33
C LEU A 126 0.28 -3.35 -9.06
N ILE A 127 1.16 -2.44 -8.62
CA ILE A 127 2.53 -2.35 -9.11
C ILE A 127 3.39 -3.29 -8.26
N GLU A 128 3.35 -3.08 -6.95
CA GLU A 128 4.22 -3.76 -6.00
C GLU A 128 3.59 -3.75 -4.60
N VAL A 129 3.89 -4.76 -3.80
CA VAL A 129 3.68 -4.76 -2.35
C VAL A 129 5.02 -4.76 -1.64
N ASN A 130 5.07 -4.15 -0.47
CA ASN A 130 6.32 -4.03 0.27
C ASN A 130 6.69 -5.35 0.95
N ALA A 131 7.63 -6.10 0.40
CA ALA A 131 8.09 -7.34 1.03
C ALA A 131 8.78 -7.11 2.38
N ALA A 132 9.33 -5.92 2.63
CA ALA A 132 10.07 -5.63 3.86
C ALA A 132 9.16 -5.66 5.10
N ILE A 133 7.87 -5.31 4.98
CA ILE A 133 6.94 -5.35 6.12
C ILE A 133 6.57 -6.78 6.55
N GLN A 134 6.79 -7.77 5.69
CA GLN A 134 6.67 -9.18 6.08
C GLN A 134 7.84 -9.64 6.94
N HIS A 135 9.03 -9.08 6.73
CA HIS A 135 10.21 -9.36 7.53
C HIS A 135 10.29 -8.52 8.80
N ASP A 136 9.88 -7.25 8.74
CA ASP A 136 9.82 -6.34 9.88
C ASP A 136 8.50 -5.56 9.91
N GLY A 137 7.51 -6.14 10.59
CA GLY A 137 6.17 -5.56 10.73
C GLY A 137 6.15 -4.21 11.46
N ARG A 138 7.18 -3.86 12.24
CA ARG A 138 7.27 -2.58 12.95
C ARG A 138 7.30 -1.40 11.99
N LEU A 139 7.77 -1.61 10.76
CA LEU A 139 7.81 -0.60 9.71
C LEU A 139 6.42 -0.01 9.44
N LEU A 140 5.36 -0.83 9.46
CA LEU A 140 3.97 -0.38 9.31
C LEU A 140 3.57 0.66 10.36
N GLN A 141 4.15 0.59 11.57
CA GLN A 141 3.76 1.41 12.70
C GLN A 141 4.67 2.64 12.84
N MET A 142 5.99 2.44 12.66
CA MET A 142 7.01 3.46 12.89
C MET A 142 7.20 4.37 11.68
N GLU A 143 7.11 3.82 10.48
CA GLU A 143 7.45 4.50 9.23
C GLU A 143 6.38 4.30 8.14
N PRO A 144 5.06 4.47 8.43
CA PRO A 144 3.96 4.04 7.54
C PRO A 144 3.98 4.69 6.16
N GLN A 145 4.45 5.94 6.05
CA GLN A 145 4.51 6.69 4.78
C GLN A 145 5.83 6.47 4.02
N TRP A 146 6.74 5.69 4.61
CA TRP A 146 8.13 5.55 4.20
C TRP A 146 8.45 4.08 3.99
N ARG A 147 9.36 3.52 4.78
CA ARG A 147 9.76 2.11 4.72
C ARG A 147 8.62 1.14 5.05
N GLY A 148 7.55 1.63 5.67
CA GLY A 148 6.34 0.89 6.02
C GLY A 148 5.17 1.07 5.07
N PHE A 149 5.36 1.57 3.85
CA PHE A 149 4.27 1.59 2.87
C PHE A 149 3.74 0.17 2.63
N VAL A 150 2.47 0.02 2.28
CA VAL A 150 1.83 -1.29 2.08
C VAL A 150 1.95 -1.73 0.63
N ALA A 151 1.55 -0.86 -0.30
CA ALA A 151 1.54 -1.18 -1.71
C ALA A 151 1.71 0.07 -2.58
N MET A 152 2.28 -0.12 -3.77
CA MET A 152 2.24 0.85 -4.85
C MET A 152 1.25 0.40 -5.91
N VAL A 153 0.42 1.32 -6.36
CA VAL A 153 -0.65 1.05 -7.32
C VAL A 153 -0.70 2.11 -8.41
N LEU A 154 -1.26 1.73 -9.56
CA LEU A 154 -1.62 2.66 -10.62
C LEU A 154 -3.15 2.76 -10.65
N PRO A 155 -3.75 3.85 -10.11
CA PRO A 155 -5.18 4.08 -10.18
C PRO A 155 -5.68 4.11 -11.62
N ASN A 156 -6.87 3.56 -11.86
CA ASN A 156 -7.49 3.61 -13.19
C ASN A 156 -7.91 5.04 -13.59
N ALA A 157 -8.14 5.92 -12.61
CA ALA A 157 -8.42 7.34 -12.81
C ALA A 157 -7.37 8.19 -12.08
N PRO A 158 -6.22 8.51 -12.70
CA PRO A 158 -5.07 9.10 -12.02
C PRO A 158 -5.18 10.61 -11.73
N ARG A 159 -6.22 11.31 -12.19
CA ARG A 159 -6.32 12.77 -11.97
C ARG A 159 -6.92 13.16 -10.61
N CYS A 160 -7.72 12.29 -10.01
CA CYS A 160 -8.30 12.50 -8.70
C CYS A 160 -8.68 11.14 -8.13
N LEU A 161 -8.13 10.78 -6.97
CA LEU A 161 -8.51 9.55 -6.30
C LEU A 161 -9.98 9.65 -5.89
N LYS A 162 -10.78 8.68 -6.35
CA LYS A 162 -12.17 8.55 -5.96
C LYS A 162 -12.28 7.35 -5.04
N PHE A 163 -12.65 7.62 -3.80
CA PHE A 163 -13.02 6.59 -2.84
C PHE A 163 -14.53 6.34 -2.95
N PRO A 164 -14.96 5.06 -2.88
CA PRO A 164 -16.39 4.78 -2.79
C PRO A 164 -16.95 5.45 -1.54
N ALA A 165 -18.14 6.04 -1.67
CA ALA A 165 -18.88 6.53 -0.51
C ALA A 165 -19.15 5.37 0.45
N ASN A 166 -19.14 5.66 1.75
CA ASN A 166 -19.57 4.69 2.76
C ASN A 166 -21.00 4.28 2.41
N ALA A 167 -21.23 2.98 2.21
CA ALA A 167 -22.58 2.45 2.11
C ALA A 167 -23.19 2.59 3.50
N GLU A 168 -24.20 3.44 3.62
CA GLU A 168 -25.07 3.53 4.81
C GLU A 168 -25.77 2.19 5.09
#